data_AF-A0A818J0W6-F1
#
_entry.id   AF-A0A818J0W6-F1
#
_cell.length_a   1.000
_cell.length_b   1.000
_cell.length_c   1.000
_cell.angle_alpha   90.00
_cell.angle_beta   90.00
_cell.angle_gamma   90.00
#
_symmetry.space_group_name_H-M   'P 1'
#
loop_
_entity.id
_entity.type
_entity.pdbx_description
1 polymer ?
#
loop_
_entity_poly.entity_id
_entity_poly.type
_entity_poly.pdbx_seq_one_letter_code
_entity_poly.pdbx_strand_id
1 'polypeptide(L)'
;MSTTWQVLLALDARYNAHRTPNNLQFKTLYIRRRSQLLRDNHPTENDVNIRKQYLRLRSSLLASRYGANLVDSRSIGSHASRMNSISESADSFADWTRRNTTLAVNQILIDDIPETNLTTFSTSSLSNVSMASRALAMGRSLEETYAFSGVHHIFDHHKGSVTRVQFAPNDRSLLATCGRDGILAICQVLPTPATIIYRLKGHTAAINDMQWSSINDLLVTASSDSSIRIWQISNGKCMRVIESKDGVENLCCCFHPSNNNFIAVGNNQGILQIFNVSTGKALKNCVIKCYGRSMCVAFDETGSILWTGDSRGNILAATFDMTTGKLHSCKRVFSNSNGSVTSLSFRYRSTRDGREGYVLANVIPNLLFLFKVVGASGKLIVRKRFPIRQKSLSLHSSFCPIVSQRQGFCVVSGSEDMCVYLYDVDREVRTLINKLQGHCSVVFDASFNTDESLLASCDQQGLVIVWQRDSR
;
A
#
# COMPACT_ATOMS: atom_id res chain seq x y z
N MET A 1 4.07 -26.65 -2.03
CA MET A 1 3.75 -26.74 -3.48
C MET A 1 2.54 -25.86 -3.75
N SER A 2 2.59 -24.96 -4.74
CA SER A 2 1.57 -23.90 -4.96
C SER A 2 1.01 -23.88 -6.39
N THR A 3 0.33 -24.94 -6.84
CA THR A 3 -0.48 -24.93 -8.08
C THR A 3 -1.52 -26.06 -8.07
N THR A 4 -2.76 -25.75 -8.48
CA THR A 4 -3.76 -26.62 -9.15
C THR A 4 -5.14 -25.92 -9.25
N TRP A 5 -5.31 -24.70 -9.78
CA TRP A 5 -4.41 -23.73 -10.40
C TRP A 5 -4.53 -22.43 -9.57
N GLN A 6 -3.48 -22.15 -8.80
CA GLN A 6 -3.36 -21.18 -7.69
C GLN A 6 -4.65 -20.57 -7.11
N VAL A 7 -5.25 -21.18 -6.10
CA VAL A 7 -6.20 -22.30 -6.26
C VAL A 7 -7.59 -21.80 -5.83
N LEU A 8 -8.55 -21.47 -6.71
CA LEU A 8 -8.66 -21.70 -8.15
C LEU A 8 -8.72 -20.34 -8.89
N LEU A 9 -7.55 -19.76 -9.15
CA LEU A 9 -7.30 -18.33 -9.34
C LEU A 9 -8.02 -17.47 -8.28
N ALA A 10 -7.63 -17.70 -7.02
CA ALA A 10 -8.28 -17.18 -5.80
C ALA A 10 -9.83 -17.28 -5.85
N LEU A 11 -10.32 -18.41 -6.40
CA LEU A 11 -11.70 -18.91 -6.51
C LEU A 11 -12.81 -17.86 -6.27
N ASP A 12 -13.11 -16.88 -7.13
CA ASP A 12 -12.52 -16.53 -8.43
C ASP A 12 -12.22 -15.01 -8.40
N ALA A 13 -11.06 -14.59 -7.88
CA ALA A 13 -10.90 -13.27 -7.23
C ALA A 13 -12.10 -12.94 -6.30
N ARG A 14 -12.48 -13.98 -5.54
CA ARG A 14 -13.71 -14.20 -4.74
C ARG A 14 -14.59 -12.97 -4.44
N TYR A 15 -15.55 -12.57 -5.29
CA TYR A 15 -15.92 -13.10 -6.62
C TYR A 15 -16.02 -12.00 -7.69
N ASN A 16 -14.98 -11.16 -7.76
CA ASN A 16 -14.75 -10.13 -8.77
C ASN A 16 -15.84 -9.04 -8.82
N ALA A 17 -16.09 -8.45 -7.64
CA ALA A 17 -17.09 -7.42 -7.39
C ALA A 17 -18.43 -7.72 -8.10
N HIS A 18 -18.86 -8.98 -7.92
CA HIS A 18 -20.18 -9.57 -8.18
C HIS A 18 -20.78 -9.34 -9.58
N ARG A 19 -19.89 -9.38 -10.59
CA ARG A 19 -20.16 -9.75 -12.00
C ARG A 19 -21.61 -9.52 -12.49
N THR A 20 -21.95 -8.35 -13.02
CA THR A 20 -21.10 -7.15 -13.22
C THR A 20 -22.09 -5.99 -13.44
N PRO A 21 -22.39 -5.14 -12.44
CA PRO A 21 -23.68 -4.43 -12.41
C PRO A 21 -24.01 -3.54 -13.62
N ASN A 22 -23.02 -2.79 -14.11
CA ASN A 22 -22.91 -2.20 -15.46
C ASN A 22 -21.56 -1.43 -15.52
N ASN A 23 -20.46 -2.02 -15.03
CA ASN A 23 -19.61 -2.96 -15.79
C ASN A 23 -18.41 -2.19 -16.40
N LEU A 24 -17.53 -1.62 -15.54
CA LEU A 24 -16.24 -1.10 -15.99
C LEU A 24 -15.49 -2.23 -16.73
N GLN A 25 -15.24 -2.00 -18.02
CA GLN A 25 -15.45 -3.06 -19.00
C GLN A 25 -14.33 -4.11 -19.02
N PHE A 26 -14.58 -5.40 -18.78
CA PHE A 26 -15.70 -5.99 -18.02
C PHE A 26 -15.11 -6.79 -16.84
N LYS A 27 -14.63 -6.04 -15.85
CA LYS A 27 -13.82 -6.46 -14.68
C LYS A 27 -12.72 -7.51 -14.95
N THR A 28 -11.70 -7.24 -15.76
CA THR A 28 -11.58 -6.25 -16.85
C THR A 28 -11.66 -6.94 -18.23
N LEU A 29 -11.72 -8.27 -18.24
CA LEU A 29 -12.68 -9.07 -19.00
C LEU A 29 -12.72 -10.46 -18.33
N TYR A 30 -13.29 -10.45 -17.13
CA TYR A 30 -13.32 -11.53 -16.14
C TYR A 30 -11.94 -12.11 -15.77
N ILE A 31 -11.14 -11.31 -15.06
CA ILE A 31 -9.73 -11.58 -14.68
C ILE A 31 -8.95 -12.14 -15.90
N ARG A 32 -8.72 -11.27 -16.89
CA ARG A 32 -8.49 -11.58 -18.32
C ARG A 32 -7.68 -12.86 -18.61
N ARG A 33 -8.22 -13.82 -19.36
CA ARG A 33 -9.62 -14.31 -19.32
C ARG A 33 -9.60 -15.60 -18.51
N ARG A 34 -9.95 -15.53 -17.22
CA ARG A 34 -9.66 -16.58 -16.22
C ARG A 34 -8.14 -16.86 -16.05
N SER A 35 -7.33 -15.78 -16.09
CA SER A 35 -5.87 -15.75 -16.33
C SER A 35 -5.46 -16.70 -17.45
N GLN A 36 -5.84 -16.30 -18.67
CA GLN A 36 -6.01 -17.13 -19.89
C GLN A 36 -6.27 -18.61 -19.58
N LEU A 37 -7.54 -18.89 -19.26
CA LEU A 37 -8.12 -20.16 -18.84
C LEU A 37 -7.12 -21.10 -18.17
N LEU A 38 -6.85 -20.81 -16.90
CA LEU A 38 -6.11 -21.71 -16.00
C LEU A 38 -4.60 -21.77 -16.35
N ARG A 39 -4.16 -20.96 -17.32
CA ARG A 39 -2.97 -21.13 -18.18
C ARG A 39 -3.00 -22.46 -18.95
N ASP A 40 -4.13 -22.61 -19.64
CA ASP A 40 -4.54 -23.59 -20.65
C ASP A 40 -4.22 -25.06 -20.32
N ASN A 41 -4.89 -25.52 -19.25
CA ASN A 41 -5.28 -26.92 -18.98
C ASN A 41 -4.20 -27.99 -18.79
N HIS A 42 -2.93 -27.60 -18.68
CA HIS A 42 -1.97 -28.21 -17.74
C HIS A 42 -1.86 -29.76 -17.78
N PRO A 43 -1.46 -30.31 -18.93
CA PRO A 43 -2.29 -31.13 -19.82
C PRO A 43 -2.81 -32.45 -19.23
N THR A 44 -4.00 -32.85 -19.71
CA THR A 44 -4.61 -34.19 -19.56
C THR A 44 -4.68 -34.74 -18.14
N GLU A 45 -5.83 -34.54 -17.49
CA GLU A 45 -6.13 -35.13 -16.17
C GLU A 45 -5.96 -36.65 -16.18
N ASN A 46 -5.02 -37.18 -15.39
CA ASN A 46 -5.09 -38.53 -14.81
C ASN A 46 -4.02 -38.75 -13.72
N ASP A 47 -4.35 -38.83 -12.43
CA ASP A 47 -5.60 -38.40 -11.82
C ASP A 47 -5.33 -38.04 -10.35
N VAL A 48 -6.19 -37.20 -9.79
CA VAL A 48 -6.31 -37.05 -8.34
C VAL A 48 -7.81 -37.14 -7.89
N ASN A 49 -8.71 -37.51 -8.82
CA ASN A 49 -10.03 -38.18 -8.75
C ASN A 49 -11.29 -37.41 -8.32
N ILE A 50 -11.67 -36.23 -8.81
CA ILE A 50 -11.20 -35.44 -9.95
C ILE A 50 -11.03 -34.02 -9.36
N ARG A 51 -9.79 -33.71 -8.93
CA ARG A 51 -9.59 -33.55 -7.46
C ARG A 51 -10.20 -32.29 -6.83
N LYS A 52 -11.17 -32.45 -5.93
CA LYS A 52 -12.09 -33.59 -5.84
C LYS A 52 -13.50 -33.03 -5.96
N GLN A 53 -14.19 -33.40 -7.04
CA GLN A 53 -15.45 -32.82 -7.54
C GLN A 53 -15.47 -31.28 -7.53
N TYR A 54 -14.37 -30.70 -8.03
CA TYR A 54 -14.23 -29.30 -8.39
C TYR A 54 -14.55 -28.28 -7.28
N LEU A 55 -13.76 -28.37 -6.19
CA LEU A 55 -13.68 -27.44 -5.05
C LEU A 55 -15.02 -26.98 -4.44
N ARG A 56 -15.70 -27.83 -3.66
CA ARG A 56 -16.60 -28.80 -4.31
C ARG A 56 -17.83 -28.04 -4.78
N LEU A 57 -18.23 -28.26 -6.03
CA LEU A 57 -19.24 -27.45 -6.74
C LEU A 57 -18.96 -25.92 -6.65
N ARG A 58 -17.69 -25.53 -6.82
CA ARG A 58 -17.21 -24.12 -6.92
C ARG A 58 -17.58 -23.26 -5.69
N SER A 59 -17.49 -23.86 -4.50
CA SER A 59 -18.13 -23.44 -3.24
C SER A 59 -19.57 -22.96 -3.47
N SER A 60 -20.43 -23.96 -3.63
CA SER A 60 -21.86 -23.95 -3.98
C SER A 60 -22.62 -22.63 -3.71
N LEU A 61 -22.93 -21.85 -4.73
CA LEU A 61 -22.29 -21.79 -6.04
C LEU A 61 -21.96 -20.30 -6.23
N LEU A 62 -20.69 -19.94 -5.98
CA LEU A 62 -20.32 -18.56 -5.58
C LEU A 62 -21.01 -18.11 -4.27
N ALA A 63 -21.24 -19.05 -3.33
CA ALA A 63 -22.13 -18.92 -2.16
C ALA A 63 -23.54 -18.43 -2.57
N SER A 64 -24.31 -19.35 -3.15
CA SER A 64 -25.61 -19.10 -3.82
C SER A 64 -25.70 -17.77 -4.61
N ARG A 65 -24.69 -17.50 -5.45
CA ARG A 65 -24.52 -16.25 -6.22
C ARG A 65 -24.55 -14.98 -5.36
N TYR A 66 -23.37 -14.65 -4.84
CA TYR A 66 -22.99 -13.33 -4.31
C TYR A 66 -23.27 -13.09 -2.82
N GLY A 67 -23.78 -14.10 -2.12
CA GLY A 67 -23.26 -14.46 -0.80
C GLY A 67 -24.11 -14.14 0.44
N ALA A 68 -23.55 -14.52 1.57
CA ALA A 68 -23.90 -14.06 2.92
C ALA A 68 -22.56 -13.75 3.63
N ASN A 69 -22.44 -12.57 4.23
CA ASN A 69 -21.16 -12.02 4.66
C ASN A 69 -20.62 -12.69 5.96
N LEU A 70 -19.30 -12.60 6.20
CA LEU A 70 -18.63 -12.61 7.52
C LEU A 70 -18.46 -13.95 8.30
N VAL A 71 -18.73 -15.12 7.72
CA VAL A 71 -18.62 -16.42 8.43
C VAL A 71 -17.25 -17.10 8.16
N ASP A 72 -16.45 -17.57 9.13
CA ASP A 72 -16.66 -17.79 10.57
C ASP A 72 -15.78 -16.95 11.50
N SER A 73 -16.38 -16.53 12.63
CA SER A 73 -15.69 -16.38 13.90
C SER A 73 -15.98 -17.60 14.79
N ARG A 74 -14.95 -18.14 15.45
CA ARG A 74 -14.95 -19.34 16.34
C ARG A 74 -14.89 -20.71 15.65
N SER A 75 -13.69 -21.28 15.67
CA SER A 75 -13.50 -22.73 15.84
C SER A 75 -12.32 -22.97 16.81
N ILE A 76 -12.49 -22.49 18.05
CA ILE A 76 -11.53 -22.76 19.14
C ILE A 76 -11.69 -24.23 19.54
N GLY A 77 -10.61 -25.00 19.41
CA GLY A 77 -10.52 -26.33 19.99
C GLY A 77 -10.60 -26.25 21.52
N SER A 78 -11.35 -27.18 22.10
CA SER A 78 -11.64 -27.28 23.53
C SER A 78 -10.43 -27.08 24.44
N HIS A 79 -10.48 -26.08 25.31
CA HIS A 79 -10.15 -26.25 26.73
C HIS A 79 -11.05 -25.34 27.57
N ALA A 80 -11.87 -25.95 28.42
CA ALA A 80 -12.69 -25.25 29.39
C ALA A 80 -12.06 -25.36 30.77
N SER A 81 -11.63 -24.23 31.32
CA SER A 81 -11.38 -24.05 32.75
C SER A 81 -12.10 -22.78 33.20
N ARG A 82 -13.05 -22.94 34.14
CA ARG A 82 -13.77 -21.82 34.73
C ARG A 82 -12.85 -21.09 35.72
N MET A 83 -12.92 -19.77 35.74
CA MET A 83 -12.92 -19.04 37.02
C MET A 83 -13.72 -17.73 36.86
N ASN A 84 -14.35 -17.30 37.96
CA ASN A 84 -15.29 -16.19 37.99
C ASN A 84 -14.61 -14.87 38.40
N SER A 85 -15.32 -13.78 38.13
CA SER A 85 -15.33 -12.52 38.89
C SER A 85 -13.98 -11.83 39.18
N ILE A 86 -13.81 -10.63 38.62
CA ILE A 86 -14.06 -9.37 39.35
C ILE A 86 -14.34 -8.25 38.33
N SER A 87 -15.05 -7.21 38.76
CA SER A 87 -15.47 -6.05 37.96
C SER A 87 -14.42 -4.93 37.96
N GLU A 88 -14.28 -4.17 36.85
CA GLU A 88 -14.64 -2.73 36.78
C GLU A 88 -14.22 -2.05 35.46
N SER A 89 -14.90 -0.95 35.12
CA SER A 89 -14.55 0.05 34.08
C SER A 89 -14.28 -0.44 32.64
N ALA A 90 -15.34 -0.52 31.82
CA ALA A 90 -15.26 -0.67 30.36
C ALA A 90 -16.09 0.36 29.57
N ASP A 91 -16.52 1.45 30.22
CA ASP A 91 -17.36 2.51 29.62
C ASP A 91 -16.55 3.73 29.17
N SER A 92 -16.05 3.71 27.93
CA SER A 92 -15.58 4.94 27.23
C SER A 92 -15.34 4.81 25.71
N PHE A 93 -15.99 3.88 24.99
CA PHE A 93 -15.87 3.83 23.52
C PHE A 93 -17.15 3.50 22.73
N ALA A 94 -18.26 3.14 23.38
CA ALA A 94 -19.50 2.76 22.69
C ALA A 94 -20.33 3.94 22.14
N ASP A 95 -20.08 5.18 22.59
CA ASP A 95 -20.97 6.33 22.34
C ASP A 95 -20.71 7.03 20.98
N TRP A 96 -19.60 6.74 20.28
CA TRP A 96 -19.29 7.38 18.99
C TRP A 96 -20.17 6.89 17.82
N THR A 97 -20.72 5.68 17.90
CA THR A 97 -21.47 5.04 16.80
C THR A 97 -22.99 5.17 16.91
N ARG A 98 -23.52 5.92 17.89
CA ARG A 98 -24.97 6.08 18.12
C ARG A 98 -25.53 7.51 18.11
N ARG A 99 -24.74 8.53 17.79
CA ARG A 99 -25.22 9.92 17.66
C ARG A 99 -24.78 10.56 16.34
N ASN A 100 -25.53 10.29 15.27
CA ASN A 100 -25.86 11.22 14.16
C ASN A 100 -26.67 10.51 13.05
N THR A 101 -27.88 10.08 13.37
CA THR A 101 -28.84 9.49 12.41
C THR A 101 -30.19 10.22 12.43
N THR A 102 -30.19 11.54 12.21
CA THR A 102 -31.36 12.34 11.78
C THR A 102 -30.93 13.76 11.37
N LEU A 103 -30.62 13.98 10.09
CA LEU A 103 -30.78 15.28 9.42
C LEU A 103 -31.12 14.99 7.94
N ALA A 104 -31.94 15.85 7.34
CA ALA A 104 -32.68 15.50 6.13
C ALA A 104 -31.82 15.37 4.86
N VAL A 105 -32.18 14.41 4.01
CA VAL A 105 -31.62 14.26 2.65
C VAL A 105 -32.32 15.26 1.73
N ASN A 106 -31.68 16.39 1.43
CA ASN A 106 -32.04 17.17 0.25
C ASN A 106 -31.42 16.49 -0.99
N GLN A 107 -32.29 15.94 -1.82
CA GLN A 107 -31.96 15.13 -2.98
C GLN A 107 -31.63 16.04 -4.18
N ILE A 108 -30.34 16.20 -4.50
CA ILE A 108 -29.89 16.82 -5.74
C ILE A 108 -29.43 15.72 -6.68
N LEU A 109 -30.12 15.60 -7.82
CA LEU A 109 -29.78 14.68 -8.90
C LEU A 109 -28.47 15.14 -9.57
N ILE A 110 -27.67 14.18 -10.02
CA ILE A 110 -26.53 14.42 -10.92
C ILE A 110 -26.92 13.79 -12.25
N ASP A 111 -27.54 14.60 -13.10
CA ASP A 111 -27.92 14.19 -14.45
C ASP A 111 -26.70 14.19 -15.40
N ASP A 112 -26.94 13.70 -16.62
CA ASP A 112 -25.90 13.24 -17.56
C ASP A 112 -24.84 14.27 -17.97
N ILE A 113 -23.62 13.77 -18.20
CA ILE A 113 -22.56 14.49 -18.92
C ILE A 113 -22.62 14.03 -20.39
N PRO A 114 -23.02 14.87 -21.35
CA PRO A 114 -23.14 14.47 -22.75
C PRO A 114 -21.78 14.40 -23.46
N GLU A 115 -21.50 13.27 -24.12
CA GLU A 115 -20.44 13.18 -25.12
C GLU A 115 -20.90 13.77 -26.46
N THR A 116 -20.61 15.05 -26.73
CA THR A 116 -20.35 15.55 -28.10
C THR A 116 -19.76 16.96 -28.07
N ASN A 117 -18.58 17.14 -28.67
CA ASN A 117 -18.50 17.87 -29.95
C ASN A 117 -17.09 17.75 -30.55
N LEU A 118 -17.05 17.33 -31.82
CA LEU A 118 -15.84 17.32 -32.64
C LEU A 118 -15.71 18.67 -33.35
N THR A 119 -14.61 19.39 -33.13
CA THR A 119 -14.16 20.44 -34.05
C THR A 119 -12.70 20.21 -34.43
N THR A 120 -12.46 20.08 -35.73
CA THR A 120 -11.13 19.87 -36.31
C THR A 120 -10.39 21.20 -36.40
N PHE A 121 -9.23 21.30 -35.76
CA PHE A 121 -8.23 22.32 -36.08
C PHE A 121 -6.85 21.70 -36.22
N SER A 122 -6.16 22.06 -37.31
CA SER A 122 -4.91 21.45 -37.75
C SER A 122 -3.69 22.25 -37.26
N THR A 123 -2.83 21.55 -36.51
CA THR A 123 -1.35 21.67 -36.50
C THR A 123 -0.69 23.06 -36.57
N SER A 124 0.03 23.43 -35.52
CA SER A 124 1.32 24.12 -35.66
C SER A 124 2.34 23.63 -34.62
N SER A 125 3.55 23.30 -35.11
CA SER A 125 4.81 23.07 -34.37
C SER A 125 4.74 22.54 -32.91
N LEU A 126 4.73 21.21 -32.74
CA LEU A 126 5.50 20.64 -31.61
C LEU A 126 6.99 20.86 -31.90
N SER A 127 7.79 21.21 -30.89
CA SER A 127 9.23 21.45 -31.08
C SER A 127 9.97 20.16 -31.45
N ASN A 128 10.78 20.21 -32.52
CA ASN A 128 11.49 19.03 -33.07
C ASN A 128 12.39 18.32 -32.03
N VAL A 129 12.89 19.06 -31.04
CA VAL A 129 13.64 18.52 -29.88
C VAL A 129 12.86 17.41 -29.14
N SER A 130 11.53 17.55 -29.04
CA SER A 130 10.67 16.57 -28.38
C SER A 130 10.54 15.24 -29.16
N MET A 131 10.64 15.28 -30.49
CA MET A 131 10.62 14.08 -31.33
C MET A 131 12.01 13.44 -31.45
N ALA A 132 13.06 14.24 -31.60
CA ALA A 132 14.44 13.75 -31.57
C ALA A 132 14.77 13.03 -30.24
N SER A 133 14.23 13.53 -29.12
CA SER A 133 14.37 12.88 -27.81
C SER A 133 13.66 11.52 -27.72
N ARG A 134 12.57 11.31 -28.47
CA ARG A 134 11.85 10.02 -28.58
C ARG A 134 12.51 9.03 -29.54
N ALA A 135 13.44 9.48 -30.38
CA ALA A 135 14.18 8.63 -31.32
C ALA A 135 15.45 8.02 -30.72
N LEU A 136 16.03 8.65 -29.68
CA LEU A 136 17.28 8.21 -29.04
C LEU A 136 17.07 7.28 -27.83
N ALA A 137 15.96 7.42 -27.11
CA ALA A 137 15.45 6.31 -26.29
C ALA A 137 14.64 5.39 -27.21
N MET A 138 14.77 4.06 -27.11
CA MET A 138 13.97 3.14 -27.93
C MET A 138 12.49 3.29 -27.57
N GLY A 139 11.76 4.01 -28.44
CA GLY A 139 10.76 4.99 -28.01
C GLY A 139 9.37 4.45 -27.68
N ARG A 140 9.25 3.65 -26.62
CA ARG A 140 7.94 3.25 -26.07
C ARG A 140 7.29 4.39 -25.30
N SER A 141 5.97 4.50 -25.39
CA SER A 141 5.22 5.41 -24.52
C SER A 141 5.24 4.94 -23.06
N LEU A 142 4.93 5.84 -22.13
CA LEU A 142 4.72 5.46 -20.72
C LEU A 142 3.50 4.55 -20.54
N GLU A 143 2.55 4.54 -21.48
CA GLU A 143 1.40 3.63 -21.49
C GLU A 143 1.81 2.19 -21.86
N GLU A 144 2.58 2.01 -22.93
CA GLU A 144 3.20 0.71 -23.27
C GLU A 144 4.14 0.24 -22.14
N THR A 145 4.92 1.16 -21.58
CA THR A 145 5.88 0.87 -20.50
C THR A 145 5.21 0.38 -19.22
N TYR A 146 3.99 0.83 -18.93
CA TYR A 146 3.18 0.40 -17.79
C TYR A 146 1.93 -0.39 -18.23
N ALA A 147 2.02 -1.09 -19.36
CA ALA A 147 1.10 -2.16 -19.72
C ALA A 147 1.36 -3.40 -18.84
N PHE A 148 0.31 -4.17 -18.55
CA PHE A 148 0.39 -5.36 -17.70
C PHE A 148 -0.17 -6.57 -18.42
N SER A 149 0.70 -7.57 -18.62
CA SER A 149 0.41 -8.83 -19.31
C SER A 149 -0.62 -9.67 -18.56
N GLY A 150 -0.69 -9.52 -17.23
CA GLY A 150 -1.74 -10.12 -16.41
C GLY A 150 -1.37 -10.25 -14.94
N VAL A 151 -1.81 -11.36 -14.33
CA VAL A 151 -1.53 -11.70 -12.93
C VAL A 151 -0.44 -12.75 -12.87
N HIS A 152 0.68 -12.41 -12.23
CA HIS A 152 1.77 -13.33 -11.94
C HIS A 152 1.30 -14.39 -10.92
N HIS A 153 0.87 -13.91 -9.75
CA HIS A 153 0.46 -14.72 -8.60
C HIS A 153 -0.63 -14.01 -7.78
N ILE A 154 -1.35 -14.77 -6.95
CA ILE A 154 -2.27 -14.22 -5.94
C ILE A 154 -2.00 -14.95 -4.62
N PHE A 155 -1.75 -14.20 -3.56
CA PHE A 155 -1.67 -14.71 -2.20
C PHE A 155 -3.01 -14.47 -1.48
N ASP A 156 -3.56 -15.51 -0.86
CA ASP A 156 -4.83 -15.54 -0.11
C ASP A 156 -4.64 -16.07 1.32
N HIS A 157 -3.44 -15.88 1.89
CA HIS A 157 -3.04 -16.48 3.16
C HIS A 157 -3.39 -15.69 4.42
N HIS A 158 -3.75 -14.42 4.29
CA HIS A 158 -4.25 -13.60 5.40
C HIS A 158 -5.73 -13.86 5.63
N LYS A 159 -6.16 -13.83 6.90
CA LYS A 159 -7.56 -14.04 7.30
C LYS A 159 -8.36 -12.74 7.40
N GLY A 160 -7.73 -11.59 7.22
CA GLY A 160 -8.37 -10.29 7.18
C GLY A 160 -7.53 -9.27 6.42
N SER A 161 -8.05 -8.05 6.32
CA SER A 161 -7.40 -6.87 5.72
C SER A 161 -5.87 -6.87 5.80
N VAL A 162 -5.22 -6.94 4.65
CA VAL A 162 -3.78 -6.66 4.51
C VAL A 162 -3.62 -5.14 4.46
N THR A 163 -2.89 -4.59 5.44
CA THR A 163 -2.70 -3.15 5.65
C THR A 163 -1.56 -2.60 4.79
N ARG A 164 -0.56 -3.43 4.50
CA ARG A 164 0.64 -3.07 3.74
C ARG A 164 1.15 -4.20 2.86
N VAL A 165 1.79 -3.81 1.75
CA VAL A 165 2.56 -4.70 0.89
C VAL A 165 3.79 -3.97 0.36
N GLN A 166 4.98 -4.52 0.57
CA GLN A 166 6.24 -3.89 0.14
C GLN A 166 7.24 -4.93 -0.38
N PHE A 167 7.77 -4.71 -1.58
CA PHE A 167 8.95 -5.45 -2.08
C PHE A 167 10.22 -5.00 -1.36
N ALA A 168 11.21 -5.90 -1.29
CA ALA A 168 12.50 -5.62 -0.67
C ALA A 168 13.33 -4.62 -1.51
N PRO A 169 13.85 -3.51 -0.93
CA PRO A 169 14.53 -2.43 -1.67
C PRO A 169 15.66 -2.87 -2.62
N ASN A 170 16.41 -3.92 -2.28
CA ASN A 170 17.52 -4.42 -3.10
C ASN A 170 17.23 -5.78 -3.77
N ASP A 171 16.04 -6.38 -3.59
CA ASP A 171 15.73 -7.72 -4.12
C ASP A 171 14.36 -7.77 -4.78
N ARG A 172 14.36 -7.95 -6.11
CA ARG A 172 13.17 -8.06 -6.96
C ARG A 172 12.27 -9.26 -6.67
N SER A 173 12.79 -10.25 -5.93
CA SER A 173 12.14 -11.53 -5.66
C SER A 173 11.38 -11.59 -4.34
N LEU A 174 11.76 -10.76 -3.36
CA LEU A 174 11.20 -10.80 -2.02
C LEU A 174 10.07 -9.78 -1.84
N LEU A 175 8.92 -10.26 -1.41
CA LEU A 175 7.74 -9.49 -1.06
C LEU A 175 7.40 -9.73 0.41
N ALA A 176 7.07 -8.69 1.16
CA ALA A 176 6.49 -8.82 2.49
C ALA A 176 5.11 -8.15 2.57
N THR A 177 4.24 -8.75 3.38
CA THR A 177 2.83 -8.36 3.54
C THR A 177 2.47 -8.45 5.02
N CYS A 178 1.72 -7.48 5.54
CA CYS A 178 1.21 -7.53 6.90
C CYS A 178 -0.27 -7.15 6.98
N GLY A 179 -0.96 -7.63 8.01
CA GLY A 179 -2.41 -7.47 8.10
C GLY A 179 -2.96 -7.32 9.51
N ARG A 180 -4.27 -7.07 9.55
CA ARG A 180 -5.05 -6.96 10.79
C ARG A 180 -5.21 -8.30 11.52
N ASP A 181 -4.74 -9.40 10.94
CA ASP A 181 -4.68 -10.73 11.56
C ASP A 181 -3.41 -10.96 12.39
N GLY A 182 -2.57 -9.94 12.59
CA GLY A 182 -1.36 -10.01 13.43
C GLY A 182 -0.20 -10.77 12.78
N ILE A 183 -0.32 -11.12 11.49
CA ILE A 183 0.68 -11.87 10.73
C ILE A 183 1.50 -10.91 9.86
N LEU A 184 2.82 -11.07 9.89
CA LEU A 184 3.73 -10.62 8.85
C LEU A 184 4.12 -11.85 8.02
N ALA A 185 3.96 -11.81 6.70
CA ALA A 185 4.40 -12.88 5.81
C ALA A 185 5.52 -12.39 4.90
N ILE A 186 6.50 -13.26 4.66
CA ILE A 186 7.58 -13.04 3.69
C ILE A 186 7.43 -14.09 2.59
N CYS A 187 7.31 -13.62 1.36
CA CYS A 187 6.98 -14.41 0.19
C CYS A 187 8.06 -14.26 -0.88
N GLN A 188 8.56 -15.40 -1.36
CA GLN A 188 9.39 -15.46 -2.55
C GLN A 188 8.48 -15.46 -3.78
N VAL A 189 8.60 -14.41 -4.59
CA VAL A 189 7.84 -14.23 -5.82
C VAL A 189 8.60 -14.76 -7.03
N LEU A 190 9.94 -14.72 -7.00
CA LEU A 190 10.82 -15.23 -8.06
C LEU A 190 11.93 -16.14 -7.46
N PRO A 191 12.34 -17.23 -8.15
CA PRO A 191 11.75 -17.78 -9.37
C PRO A 191 10.34 -18.35 -9.13
N THR A 192 9.65 -18.70 -10.20
CA THR A 192 8.36 -19.40 -10.11
C THR A 192 8.55 -20.89 -9.77
N PRO A 193 7.61 -21.53 -9.06
CA PRO A 193 6.36 -20.97 -8.52
C PRO A 193 6.59 -20.14 -7.24
N ALA A 194 5.84 -19.05 -7.10
CA ALA A 194 5.89 -18.22 -5.90
C ALA A 194 5.46 -19.01 -4.65
N THR A 195 6.13 -18.75 -3.53
CA THR A 195 5.95 -19.45 -2.25
C THR A 195 6.04 -18.50 -1.05
N ILE A 196 5.43 -18.88 0.06
CA ILE A 196 5.57 -18.19 1.34
C ILE A 196 6.77 -18.81 2.05
N ILE A 197 7.81 -18.03 2.31
CA ILE A 197 9.01 -18.48 3.04
C ILE A 197 8.69 -18.55 4.54
N TYR A 198 8.13 -17.47 5.08
CA TYR A 198 7.86 -17.30 6.50
C TYR A 198 6.46 -16.75 6.76
N ARG A 199 5.79 -17.28 7.79
CA ARG A 199 4.58 -16.70 8.40
C ARG A 199 4.90 -16.30 9.83
N LEU A 200 5.40 -15.07 9.97
CA LEU A 200 5.86 -14.50 11.23
C LEU A 200 4.66 -14.12 12.08
N LYS A 201 4.48 -14.87 13.18
CA LYS A 201 3.48 -14.62 14.21
C LYS A 201 4.16 -14.08 15.46
N GLY A 202 3.48 -13.19 16.16
CA GLY A 202 3.97 -12.66 17.43
C GLY A 202 3.24 -11.40 17.89
N HIS A 203 2.69 -10.63 16.95
CA HIS A 203 1.76 -9.56 17.29
C HIS A 203 0.42 -10.14 17.78
N THR A 204 -0.19 -9.50 18.79
CA THR A 204 -1.48 -9.91 19.36
C THR A 204 -2.67 -9.12 18.82
N ALA A 205 -2.40 -8.02 18.10
CA ALA A 205 -3.39 -7.19 17.43
C ALA A 205 -2.96 -6.85 15.98
N ALA A 206 -3.69 -5.95 15.33
CA ALA A 206 -3.44 -5.56 13.95
C ALA A 206 -2.04 -4.94 13.77
N ILE A 207 -1.34 -5.33 12.69
CA ILE A 207 -0.15 -4.62 12.22
C ILE A 207 -0.62 -3.47 11.34
N ASN A 208 -0.28 -2.24 11.72
CA ASN A 208 -0.72 -1.03 11.04
C ASN A 208 0.23 -0.64 9.90
N ASP A 209 1.54 -0.82 10.11
CA ASP A 209 2.57 -0.43 9.16
C ASP A 209 3.79 -1.37 9.22
N MET A 210 4.59 -1.36 8.16
CA MET A 210 5.82 -2.14 8.04
C MET A 210 6.82 -1.49 7.10
N GLN A 211 8.11 -1.65 7.34
CA GLN A 211 9.15 -1.25 6.39
C GLN A 211 10.35 -2.20 6.38
N TRP A 212 10.90 -2.46 5.19
CA TRP A 212 12.21 -3.08 5.01
C TRP A 212 13.36 -2.12 5.38
N SER A 213 14.45 -2.67 5.90
CA SER A 213 15.75 -2.00 6.00
C SER A 213 16.45 -1.88 4.64
N SER A 214 17.34 -0.89 4.47
CA SER A 214 18.00 -0.58 3.19
C SER A 214 18.99 -1.65 2.68
N ILE A 215 19.19 -2.74 3.43
CA ILE A 215 20.05 -3.88 3.05
C ILE A 215 19.23 -5.17 2.85
N ASN A 216 17.94 -5.17 3.18
CA ASN A 216 17.04 -6.34 3.22
C ASN A 216 17.28 -7.36 4.36
N ASP A 217 18.17 -7.11 5.32
CA ASP A 217 18.42 -8.05 6.45
C ASP A 217 17.30 -8.05 7.52
N LEU A 218 16.70 -6.86 7.74
CA LEU A 218 15.70 -6.60 8.77
C LEU A 218 14.39 -6.06 8.19
N LEU A 219 13.29 -6.43 8.83
CA LEU A 219 11.94 -5.85 8.68
C LEU A 219 11.49 -5.27 10.03
N VAL A 220 10.85 -4.10 10.03
CA VAL A 220 10.17 -3.53 11.21
C VAL A 220 8.66 -3.54 11.00
N THR A 221 7.90 -3.80 12.07
CA THR A 221 6.43 -3.73 12.09
C THR A 221 5.94 -2.89 13.27
N ALA A 222 4.98 -2.00 13.01
CA ALA A 222 4.25 -1.23 14.01
C ALA A 222 2.82 -1.77 14.17
N SER A 223 2.37 -1.94 15.41
CA SER A 223 1.08 -2.59 15.71
C SER A 223 0.26 -1.87 16.79
N SER A 224 -1.05 -2.07 16.73
CA SER A 224 -2.01 -1.71 17.79
C SER A 224 -1.81 -2.51 19.09
N ASP A 225 -0.97 -3.55 19.13
CA ASP A 225 -0.61 -4.24 20.39
C ASP A 225 0.42 -3.47 21.23
N SER A 226 0.64 -2.18 20.93
CA SER A 226 1.61 -1.29 21.57
C SER A 226 3.08 -1.71 21.41
N SER A 227 3.36 -2.79 20.66
CA SER A 227 4.72 -3.22 20.36
C SER A 227 5.19 -2.79 18.96
N ILE A 228 6.51 -2.62 18.86
CA ILE A 228 7.27 -2.57 17.62
C ILE A 228 8.07 -3.87 17.57
N ARG A 229 7.99 -4.63 16.48
CA ARG A 229 8.77 -5.85 16.32
C ARG A 229 9.78 -5.70 15.19
N ILE A 230 10.97 -6.24 15.43
CA ILE A 230 12.08 -6.23 14.49
C ILE A 230 12.41 -7.68 14.16
N TRP A 231 12.28 -8.02 12.88
CA TRP A 231 12.35 -9.38 12.36
C TRP A 231 13.64 -9.54 11.56
N GLN A 232 14.37 -10.60 11.82
CA GLN A 232 15.55 -10.98 11.03
C GLN A 232 15.11 -11.93 9.90
N ILE A 233 15.43 -11.56 8.67
CA ILE A 233 14.88 -12.22 7.48
C ILE A 233 15.62 -13.52 7.16
N SER A 234 16.92 -13.60 7.44
CA SER A 234 17.74 -14.80 7.17
C SER A 234 17.31 -16.07 7.92
N ASN A 235 16.57 -15.93 9.03
CA ASN A 235 16.12 -17.05 9.86
C ASN A 235 14.62 -17.00 10.20
N GLY A 236 13.89 -15.97 9.78
CA GLY A 236 12.47 -15.80 10.06
C GLY A 236 12.13 -15.67 11.55
N LYS A 237 12.99 -15.03 12.36
CA LYS A 237 12.76 -14.87 13.81
C LYS A 237 12.53 -13.41 14.21
N CYS A 238 11.75 -13.21 15.27
CA CYS A 238 11.65 -11.93 15.96
C CYS A 238 12.97 -11.70 16.71
N MET A 239 13.82 -10.82 16.19
CA MET A 239 15.10 -10.46 16.81
C MET A 239 14.89 -9.58 18.05
N ARG A 240 13.88 -8.69 18.00
CA ARG A 240 13.56 -7.78 19.10
C ARG A 240 12.07 -7.44 19.14
N VAL A 241 11.54 -7.32 20.34
CA VAL A 241 10.29 -6.62 20.65
C VAL A 241 10.66 -5.35 21.42
N ILE A 242 10.00 -4.23 21.10
CA ILE A 242 10.06 -2.97 21.85
C ILE A 242 8.62 -2.62 22.21
N GLU A 243 8.28 -2.65 23.49
CA GLU A 243 6.92 -2.43 23.98
C GLU A 243 6.80 -1.02 24.55
N SER A 244 5.75 -0.27 24.18
CA SER A 244 5.47 1.02 24.82
C SER A 244 4.87 0.77 26.20
N LYS A 245 5.43 1.43 27.23
CA LYS A 245 5.01 1.22 28.64
C LYS A 245 3.58 1.67 28.91
N ASP A 246 3.08 2.58 28.07
CA ASP A 246 1.87 3.35 28.32
C ASP A 246 0.64 2.78 27.57
N GLY A 247 0.77 1.58 26.97
CA GLY A 247 -0.31 0.91 26.22
C GLY A 247 -0.73 1.65 24.94
N VAL A 248 0.20 2.36 24.30
CA VAL A 248 -0.07 3.24 23.16
C VAL A 248 0.16 2.52 21.82
N GLU A 249 -0.87 2.49 20.98
CA GLU A 249 -0.83 1.90 19.63
C GLU A 249 0.20 2.58 18.72
N ASN A 250 1.03 1.77 18.05
CA ASN A 250 1.94 2.25 17.01
C ASN A 250 1.23 2.19 15.65
N LEU A 251 1.22 3.31 14.93
CA LEU A 251 0.45 3.49 13.69
C LEU A 251 1.31 3.47 12.43
N CYS A 252 2.54 3.98 12.49
CA CYS A 252 3.47 4.03 11.35
C CYS A 252 4.92 3.83 11.77
N CYS A 253 5.77 3.31 10.86
CA CYS A 253 7.19 3.07 11.11
C CYS A 253 8.05 3.19 9.84
N CYS A 254 9.23 3.78 9.96
CA CYS A 254 10.18 3.95 8.86
C CYS A 254 11.62 3.68 9.32
N PHE A 255 12.41 2.94 8.53
CA PHE A 255 13.86 2.84 8.73
C PHE A 255 14.54 4.12 8.25
N HIS A 256 15.57 4.56 8.98
CA HIS A 256 16.44 5.64 8.55
C HIS A 256 17.34 5.18 7.39
N PRO A 257 17.22 5.75 6.18
CA PRO A 257 17.67 5.09 4.94
C PRO A 257 19.19 4.89 4.87
N SER A 258 19.98 5.81 5.42
CA SER A 258 21.45 5.72 5.47
C SER A 258 21.99 5.09 6.78
N ASN A 259 21.13 4.67 7.72
CA ASN A 259 21.54 3.98 8.94
C ASN A 259 20.44 3.04 9.47
N ASN A 260 20.54 1.76 9.08
CA ASN A 260 19.60 0.70 9.49
C ASN A 260 19.53 0.47 11.02
N ASN A 261 20.39 1.09 11.83
CA ASN A 261 20.30 1.02 13.29
C ASN A 261 19.31 2.05 13.90
N PHE A 262 18.67 2.90 13.09
CA PHE A 262 17.61 3.81 13.54
C PHE A 262 16.28 3.56 12.82
N ILE A 263 15.20 3.59 13.58
CA ILE A 263 13.81 3.57 13.10
C ILE A 263 13.04 4.75 13.72
N ALA A 264 12.22 5.42 12.91
CA ALA A 264 11.21 6.36 13.39
C ALA A 264 9.87 5.64 13.51
N VAL A 265 9.15 5.83 14.61
CA VAL A 265 7.81 5.24 14.83
C VAL A 265 6.83 6.31 15.32
N GLY A 266 5.68 6.41 14.67
CA GLY A 266 4.58 7.31 15.00
C GLY A 266 3.39 6.58 15.62
N ASN A 267 2.76 7.19 16.62
CA ASN A 267 1.75 6.54 17.46
C ASN A 267 0.40 7.29 17.54
N ASN A 268 -0.60 6.64 18.15
CA ASN A 268 -1.97 7.18 18.21
C ASN A 268 -2.13 8.43 19.10
N GLN A 269 -1.16 8.74 19.98
CA GLN A 269 -1.13 9.98 20.77
C GLN A 269 -0.47 11.15 20.02
N GLY A 270 -0.12 10.96 18.74
CA GLY A 270 0.56 11.98 17.94
C GLY A 270 2.04 12.13 18.25
N ILE A 271 2.61 11.22 19.03
CA ILE A 271 4.04 11.20 19.33
C ILE A 271 4.73 10.39 18.23
N LEU A 272 5.76 10.97 17.63
CA LEU A 272 6.72 10.25 16.81
C LEU A 272 8.06 10.26 17.54
N GLN A 273 8.67 9.08 17.68
CA GLN A 273 9.93 8.88 18.39
C GLN A 273 10.91 8.06 17.55
N ILE A 274 12.21 8.37 17.66
CA ILE A 274 13.27 7.57 17.03
C ILE A 274 13.81 6.56 18.04
N PHE A 275 13.91 5.29 17.62
CA PHE A 275 14.46 4.19 18.40
C PHE A 275 15.74 3.65 17.75
N ASN A 276 16.64 3.17 18.59
CA ASN A 276 17.82 2.45 18.16
C ASN A 276 17.54 0.92 18.12
N VAL A 277 17.80 0.30 16.97
CA VAL A 277 17.44 -1.10 16.67
C VAL A 277 18.26 -2.10 17.50
N SER A 278 19.57 -1.90 17.59
CA SER A 278 20.47 -2.83 18.28
C SER A 278 20.25 -2.85 19.79
N THR A 279 19.88 -1.72 20.42
CA THR A 279 19.60 -1.65 21.87
C THR A 279 18.11 -1.76 22.23
N GLY A 280 17.19 -1.46 21.31
CA GLY A 280 15.75 -1.36 21.58
C GLY A 280 15.32 -0.09 22.31
N LYS A 281 16.22 0.89 22.50
CA LYS A 281 15.96 2.07 23.32
C LYS A 281 15.56 3.27 22.45
N ALA A 282 14.59 4.04 22.91
CA ALA A 282 14.29 5.36 22.37
C ALA A 282 15.50 6.30 22.52
N LEU A 283 15.77 7.11 21.50
CA LEU A 283 16.76 8.17 21.58
C LEU A 283 16.22 9.34 22.42
N LYS A 284 17.00 9.77 23.41
CA LYS A 284 16.65 10.94 24.24
C LYS A 284 16.52 12.18 23.35
N ASN A 285 15.49 12.99 23.60
CA ASN A 285 15.18 14.23 22.88
C ASN A 285 14.86 14.07 21.37
N CYS A 286 14.77 12.85 20.84
CA CYS A 286 14.26 12.60 19.49
C CYS A 286 12.77 12.30 19.50
N VAL A 287 11.97 13.33 19.79
CA VAL A 287 10.51 13.25 19.88
C VAL A 287 9.86 14.41 19.13
N ILE A 288 8.90 14.11 18.24
CA ILE A 288 8.02 15.08 17.58
C ILE A 288 6.62 14.91 18.16
N LYS A 289 5.96 16.01 18.50
CA LYS A 289 4.55 16.03 18.90
C LYS A 289 3.70 16.64 17.77
N CYS A 290 2.87 15.80 17.17
CA CYS A 290 1.91 16.18 16.12
C CYS A 290 0.65 16.84 16.72
N TYR A 291 -0.22 17.42 15.89
CA TYR A 291 -1.49 18.01 16.34
C TYR A 291 -2.61 16.96 16.42
N GLY A 292 -2.50 15.89 15.64
CA GLY A 292 -3.34 14.68 15.71
C GLY A 292 -2.48 13.41 15.80
N ARG A 293 -3.12 12.26 15.60
CA ARG A 293 -2.44 10.95 15.57
C ARG A 293 -1.36 10.95 14.49
N SER A 294 -0.18 10.39 14.75
CA SER A 294 0.90 10.32 13.74
C SER A 294 0.60 9.14 12.82
N MET A 295 0.07 9.46 11.63
CA MET A 295 -0.53 8.47 10.72
C MET A 295 0.49 7.87 9.75
N CYS A 296 1.52 8.63 9.38
CA CYS A 296 2.53 8.22 8.40
C CYS A 296 3.83 9.02 8.57
N VAL A 297 4.95 8.40 8.19
CA VAL A 297 6.29 8.93 8.35
C VAL A 297 7.16 8.60 7.12
N ALA A 298 8.03 9.52 6.70
CA ALA A 298 9.01 9.29 5.63
C ALA A 298 10.28 10.13 5.83
N PHE A 299 11.45 9.56 5.58
CA PHE A 299 12.72 10.28 5.47
C PHE A 299 13.01 10.70 4.01
N ASP A 300 13.91 11.67 3.81
CA ASP A 300 14.62 11.84 2.54
C ASP A 300 15.70 10.75 2.35
N GLU A 301 16.21 10.56 1.13
CA GLU A 301 17.18 9.47 0.84
C GLU A 301 18.51 9.61 1.60
N THR A 302 18.86 10.80 2.11
CA THR A 302 20.03 10.99 2.98
C THR A 302 19.73 10.69 4.45
N GLY A 303 18.46 10.78 4.88
CA GLY A 303 18.02 10.69 6.28
C GLY A 303 18.10 12.02 7.05
N SER A 304 18.48 13.11 6.38
CA SER A 304 18.65 14.45 6.97
C SER A 304 17.32 15.15 7.27
N ILE A 305 16.24 14.81 6.55
CA ILE A 305 14.91 15.40 6.70
C ILE A 305 13.90 14.30 6.95
N LEU A 306 13.04 14.52 7.94
CA LEU A 306 11.97 13.63 8.38
C LEU A 306 10.63 14.35 8.25
N TRP A 307 9.70 13.78 7.48
CA TRP A 307 8.31 14.23 7.42
C TRP A 307 7.38 13.29 8.19
N THR A 308 6.43 13.86 8.92
CA THR A 308 5.31 13.13 9.54
C THR A 308 3.98 13.76 9.16
N GLY A 309 3.02 12.94 8.76
CA GLY A 309 1.65 13.33 8.45
C GLY A 309 0.73 12.98 9.61
N ASP A 310 -0.18 13.89 9.96
CA ASP A 310 -1.11 13.70 11.08
C ASP A 310 -2.59 13.59 10.69
N SER A 311 -3.38 13.06 11.63
CA SER A 311 -4.82 12.86 11.48
C SER A 311 -5.65 14.16 11.53
N ARG A 312 -5.00 15.33 11.46
CA ARG A 312 -5.62 16.66 11.28
C ARG A 312 -5.12 17.36 10.00
N GLY A 313 -4.53 16.59 9.08
CA GLY A 313 -4.16 17.06 7.75
C GLY A 313 -2.89 17.91 7.71
N ASN A 314 -2.10 17.92 8.78
CA ASN A 314 -0.81 18.62 8.82
C ASN A 314 0.30 17.68 8.31
N ILE A 315 1.28 18.24 7.60
CA ILE A 315 2.61 17.61 7.46
C ILE A 315 3.59 18.47 8.23
N LEU A 316 4.33 17.85 9.15
CA LEU A 316 5.44 18.45 9.85
C LEU A 316 6.74 17.95 9.22
N ALA A 317 7.72 18.84 9.05
CA ALA A 317 9.10 18.50 8.71
C ALA A 317 9.99 18.77 9.92
N ALA A 318 10.95 17.88 10.17
CA ALA A 318 12.02 18.07 11.13
C ALA A 318 13.35 17.66 10.47
N THR A 319 14.45 18.26 10.89
CA THR A 319 15.80 17.90 10.42
C THR A 319 16.45 16.96 11.43
N PHE A 320 16.90 15.79 11.00
CA PHE A 320 17.61 14.83 11.85
C PHE A 320 19.12 14.95 11.65
N ASP A 321 19.84 15.26 12.71
CA ASP A 321 21.30 15.31 12.68
C ASP A 321 21.87 13.95 13.09
N MET A 322 22.52 13.31 12.12
CA MET A 322 23.20 12.02 12.26
C MET A 322 24.43 12.06 13.17
N THR A 323 25.05 13.22 13.37
CA THR A 323 26.28 13.35 14.16
C THR A 323 25.98 13.46 15.66
N THR A 324 25.00 14.28 16.05
CA THR A 324 24.56 14.36 17.46
C THR A 324 23.44 13.40 17.82
N GLY A 325 22.80 12.74 16.84
CA GLY A 325 21.67 11.85 17.06
C GLY A 325 20.43 12.57 17.61
N LYS A 326 20.13 13.76 17.07
CA LYS A 326 19.07 14.66 17.56
C LYS A 326 18.13 15.12 16.46
N LEU A 327 16.87 15.31 16.81
CA LEU A 327 15.90 16.02 15.97
C LEU A 327 15.92 17.52 16.27
N HIS A 328 16.06 18.31 15.20
CA HIS A 328 16.07 19.76 15.21
C HIS A 328 14.89 20.33 14.40
N SER A 329 14.46 21.55 14.73
CA SER A 329 13.57 22.38 13.90
C SER A 329 12.29 21.69 13.36
N CYS A 330 11.48 21.09 14.22
CA CYS A 330 10.12 20.66 13.82
C CYS A 330 9.26 21.86 13.42
N LYS A 331 8.81 21.90 12.15
CA LYS A 331 8.00 22.97 11.56
C LYS A 331 6.84 22.39 10.74
N ARG A 332 5.65 22.98 10.84
CA ARG A 332 4.52 22.64 9.97
C ARG A 332 4.79 23.18 8.55
N VAL A 333 4.91 22.28 7.58
CA VAL A 333 5.19 22.60 6.17
C VAL A 333 3.96 22.51 5.27
N PHE A 334 2.92 21.80 5.71
CA PHE A 334 1.61 21.74 5.04
C PHE A 334 0.48 21.63 6.08
N SER A 335 -0.71 22.08 5.73
CA SER A 335 -1.93 21.99 6.54
C SER A 335 -3.15 21.94 5.63
N ASN A 336 -4.00 20.92 5.79
CA ASN A 336 -5.34 20.85 5.22
C ASN A 336 -6.35 20.67 6.38
N SER A 337 -7.11 21.71 6.71
CA SER A 337 -7.95 21.77 7.92
C SER A 337 -9.10 20.77 7.95
N ASN A 338 -9.51 20.25 6.79
CA ASN A 338 -10.66 19.34 6.65
C ASN A 338 -10.22 17.95 6.15
N GLY A 339 -9.12 17.42 6.70
CA GLY A 339 -8.52 16.18 6.21
C GLY A 339 -7.60 15.45 7.18
N SER A 340 -7.08 14.32 6.72
CA SER A 340 -6.09 13.48 7.41
C SER A 340 -5.01 13.09 6.42
N VAL A 341 -3.74 13.29 6.76
CA VAL A 341 -2.65 12.69 5.98
C VAL A 341 -2.59 11.21 6.33
N THR A 342 -2.42 10.34 5.35
CA THR A 342 -2.56 8.88 5.51
C THR A 342 -1.39 8.08 4.98
N SER A 343 -0.67 8.60 3.99
CA SER A 343 0.65 8.08 3.63
C SER A 343 1.59 9.22 3.24
N LEU A 344 2.89 8.97 3.39
CA LEU A 344 3.97 9.77 2.83
C LEU A 344 4.94 8.83 2.11
N SER A 345 5.46 9.27 0.99
CA SER A 345 6.55 8.61 0.26
C SER A 345 7.48 9.69 -0.30
N PHE A 346 8.79 9.48 -0.28
CA PHE A 346 9.78 10.40 -0.81
C PHE A 346 10.57 9.76 -1.96
N ARG A 347 11.01 10.57 -2.94
CA ARG A 347 12.01 10.18 -3.94
C ARG A 347 12.76 11.38 -4.52
N TYR A 348 14.04 11.24 -4.84
CA TYR A 348 14.77 12.19 -5.67
C TYR A 348 14.55 11.94 -7.17
N ARG A 349 14.62 13.02 -7.94
CA ARG A 349 14.71 13.04 -9.40
C ARG A 349 16.02 13.69 -9.84
N SER A 350 16.83 12.96 -10.60
CA SER A 350 17.89 13.56 -11.41
C SER A 350 17.27 14.38 -12.54
N THR A 351 17.57 15.67 -12.60
CA THR A 351 17.30 16.56 -13.74
C THR A 351 18.64 17.00 -14.35
N ARG A 352 18.62 17.85 -15.39
CA ARG A 352 19.87 18.44 -15.92
C ARG A 352 20.51 19.42 -14.94
N ASP A 353 19.67 20.06 -14.13
CA ASP A 353 20.03 21.18 -13.24
C ASP A 353 20.32 20.73 -11.79
N GLY A 354 20.32 19.41 -11.52
CA GLY A 354 20.66 18.83 -10.22
C GLY A 354 19.77 17.65 -9.81
N ARG A 355 19.57 17.47 -8.50
CA ARG A 355 18.58 16.53 -7.95
C ARG A 355 17.43 17.29 -7.28
N GLU A 356 16.21 17.02 -7.71
CA GLU A 356 14.99 17.57 -7.12
C GLU A 356 14.31 16.53 -6.21
N GLY A 357 14.02 16.89 -4.96
CA GLY A 357 13.28 16.02 -4.03
C GLY A 357 11.78 16.13 -4.21
N TYR A 358 11.07 15.00 -4.16
CA TYR A 358 9.61 14.93 -4.28
C TYR A 358 8.98 14.13 -3.13
N VAL A 359 7.92 14.69 -2.53
CA VAL A 359 7.08 14.01 -1.54
C VAL A 359 5.70 13.76 -2.14
N LEU A 360 5.25 12.51 -2.09
CA LEU A 360 3.90 12.08 -2.42
C LEU A 360 3.10 11.91 -1.12
N ALA A 361 1.88 12.44 -1.05
CA ALA A 361 1.05 12.38 0.16
C ALA A 361 -0.43 12.09 -0.15
N ASN A 362 -0.98 11.03 0.46
CA ASN A 362 -2.41 10.74 0.46
C ASN A 362 -3.10 11.55 1.56
N VAL A 363 -4.06 12.39 1.19
CA VAL A 363 -4.83 13.24 2.09
C VAL A 363 -6.33 12.98 1.90
N ILE A 364 -6.98 12.47 2.95
CA ILE A 364 -8.44 12.36 3.00
C ILE A 364 -9.04 13.77 2.97
N PRO A 365 -10.13 14.05 2.23
CA PRO A 365 -10.77 13.18 1.24
C PRO A 365 -10.25 13.41 -0.20
N ASN A 366 -10.06 12.31 -0.94
CA ASN A 366 -9.88 12.25 -2.41
C ASN A 366 -8.65 12.99 -3.00
N LEU A 367 -7.64 13.35 -2.21
CA LEU A 367 -6.49 14.15 -2.66
C LEU A 367 -5.17 13.37 -2.57
N LEU A 368 -4.54 13.12 -3.72
CA LEU A 368 -3.15 12.70 -3.80
C LEU A 368 -2.28 13.90 -4.20
N PHE A 369 -1.49 14.43 -3.27
CA PHE A 369 -0.61 15.57 -3.50
C PHE A 369 0.79 15.11 -3.92
N LEU A 370 1.35 15.77 -4.93
CA LEU A 370 2.80 15.77 -5.20
C LEU A 370 3.38 17.11 -4.80
N PHE A 371 4.31 17.10 -3.86
CA PHE A 371 5.08 18.25 -3.42
C PHE A 371 6.50 18.20 -3.97
N LYS A 372 7.02 19.33 -4.45
CA LYS A 372 8.46 19.57 -4.60
C LYS A 372 9.03 19.99 -3.24
N VAL A 373 10.14 19.38 -2.83
CA VAL A 373 10.90 19.77 -1.64
C VAL A 373 11.83 20.93 -2.00
N VAL A 374 11.87 21.96 -1.15
CA VAL A 374 12.66 23.18 -1.37
C VAL A 374 13.43 23.57 -0.12
N GLY A 375 14.76 23.63 -0.24
CA GLY A 375 15.69 24.03 0.83
C GLY A 375 15.90 22.96 1.90
N ALA A 376 16.98 23.11 2.68
CA ALA A 376 17.40 22.17 3.72
C ALA A 376 16.42 22.03 4.90
N SER A 377 15.35 22.84 4.95
CA SER A 377 14.30 22.78 5.99
C SER A 377 13.12 21.87 5.63
N GLY A 378 13.17 21.17 4.49
CA GLY A 378 12.11 20.25 4.07
C GLY A 378 10.79 20.92 3.69
N LYS A 379 10.80 22.21 3.33
CA LYS A 379 9.60 22.96 2.92
C LYS A 379 8.99 22.32 1.68
N LEU A 380 7.67 22.11 1.72
CA LEU A 380 6.90 21.50 0.64
C LEU A 380 6.18 22.58 -0.18
N ILE A 381 6.27 22.47 -1.51
CA ILE A 381 5.48 23.29 -2.46
C ILE A 381 4.65 22.34 -3.31
N VAL A 382 3.33 22.54 -3.39
CA VAL A 382 2.44 21.71 -4.22
C VAL A 382 2.84 21.88 -5.70
N ARG A 383 3.34 20.81 -6.32
CA ARG A 383 3.57 20.73 -7.78
C ARG A 383 2.34 20.23 -8.51
N LYS A 384 1.64 19.24 -7.95
CA LYS A 384 0.53 18.55 -8.63
C LYS A 384 -0.49 17.97 -7.65
N ARG A 385 -1.70 17.71 -8.14
CA ARG A 385 -2.75 16.94 -7.46
C ARG A 385 -3.26 15.87 -8.43
N PHE A 386 -3.50 14.66 -7.95
CA PHE A 386 -4.13 13.59 -8.73
C PHE A 386 -5.50 13.23 -8.15
N PRO A 387 -6.52 12.98 -8.99
CA PRO A 387 -7.85 12.61 -8.54
C PRO A 387 -7.88 11.13 -8.15
N ILE A 388 -7.89 10.84 -6.85
CA ILE A 388 -8.05 9.50 -6.27
C ILE A 388 -9.41 9.37 -5.58
N ARG A 389 -9.92 8.14 -5.42
CA ARG A 389 -11.10 7.88 -4.58
C ARG A 389 -10.66 7.34 -3.22
N GLN A 390 -10.79 8.19 -2.20
CA GLN A 390 -10.38 7.98 -0.81
C GLN A 390 -11.23 8.87 0.11
N LYS A 391 -12.40 8.41 0.55
CA LYS A 391 -13.36 9.17 1.36
C LYS A 391 -13.05 9.15 2.85
N SER A 392 -12.55 8.03 3.39
CA SER A 392 -12.40 7.85 4.85
C SER A 392 -11.32 6.87 5.28
N LEU A 393 -10.86 6.00 4.38
CA LEU A 393 -9.86 4.98 4.71
C LEU A 393 -8.43 5.47 4.48
N SER A 394 -7.49 4.96 5.28
CA SER A 394 -6.06 5.23 5.08
C SER A 394 -5.55 4.38 3.93
N LEU A 395 -5.15 5.03 2.84
CA LEU A 395 -4.56 4.40 1.67
C LEU A 395 -3.13 4.87 1.50
N HIS A 396 -2.32 4.01 0.90
CA HIS A 396 -0.93 4.29 0.60
C HIS A 396 -0.72 4.40 -0.91
N SER A 397 0.07 5.41 -1.30
CA SER A 397 0.65 5.52 -2.63
C SER A 397 2.18 5.49 -2.54
N SER A 398 2.81 4.92 -3.55
CA SER A 398 4.27 4.88 -3.68
C SER A 398 4.74 5.46 -5.01
N PHE A 399 5.98 5.95 -5.04
CA PHE A 399 6.67 6.19 -6.30
C PHE A 399 7.07 4.86 -6.95
N CYS A 400 6.87 4.75 -8.25
CA CYS A 400 7.51 3.69 -9.03
C CYS A 400 9.04 3.81 -8.88
N PRO A 401 9.79 2.70 -8.97
CA PRO A 401 11.23 2.71 -9.21
C PRO A 401 11.61 3.53 -10.45
N ILE A 402 12.91 3.73 -10.62
CA ILE A 402 13.48 4.37 -11.80
C ILE A 402 14.55 3.43 -12.34
N VAL A 403 14.14 2.51 -13.21
CA VAL A 403 15.08 1.84 -14.11
C VAL A 403 15.78 2.92 -14.94
N SER A 404 17.10 2.77 -15.10
CA SER A 404 17.94 3.75 -15.77
C SER A 404 17.51 4.03 -17.21
N GLN A 405 17.96 5.17 -17.75
CA GLN A 405 17.66 5.68 -19.11
C GLN A 405 16.22 6.19 -19.35
N ARG A 406 15.30 6.13 -18.39
CA ARG A 406 13.91 6.62 -18.56
C ARG A 406 13.74 8.11 -18.24
N GLN A 407 13.00 8.81 -19.10
CA GLN A 407 12.42 10.12 -18.80
C GLN A 407 10.95 9.94 -18.40
N GLY A 408 10.62 10.27 -17.15
CA GLY A 408 9.26 10.17 -16.62
C GLY A 408 9.27 9.72 -15.17
N PHE A 409 8.31 10.19 -14.39
CA PHE A 409 8.05 9.71 -13.04
C PHE A 409 6.61 9.19 -12.98
N CYS A 410 6.43 8.03 -12.34
CA CYS A 410 5.11 7.44 -12.17
C CYS A 410 4.82 7.20 -10.69
N VAL A 411 3.57 7.40 -10.29
CA VAL A 411 3.08 7.14 -8.93
C VAL A 411 1.94 6.16 -8.98
N VAL A 412 1.94 5.20 -8.05
CA VAL A 412 0.90 4.16 -7.94
C VAL A 412 0.13 4.33 -6.64
N SER A 413 -1.20 4.28 -6.72
CA SER A 413 -2.12 4.47 -5.59
C SER A 413 -3.12 3.32 -5.52
N GLY A 414 -3.36 2.82 -4.31
CA GLY A 414 -4.60 2.09 -4.01
C GLY A 414 -5.83 3.01 -4.09
N SER A 415 -7.04 2.45 -4.04
CA SER A 415 -8.28 3.23 -4.05
C SER A 415 -9.45 2.48 -3.40
N GLU A 416 -10.38 3.25 -2.82
CA GLU A 416 -11.65 2.74 -2.30
C GLU A 416 -12.59 2.19 -3.40
N ASP A 417 -12.33 2.47 -4.68
CA ASP A 417 -13.10 1.91 -5.80
C ASP A 417 -12.57 0.56 -6.33
N MET A 418 -11.81 -0.16 -5.51
CA MET A 418 -11.29 -1.52 -5.74
C MET A 418 -10.24 -1.63 -6.85
N CYS A 419 -9.60 -0.51 -7.20
CA CYS A 419 -8.67 -0.43 -8.32
C CYS A 419 -7.31 0.15 -7.91
N VAL A 420 -6.29 -0.21 -8.68
CA VAL A 420 -4.94 0.39 -8.59
C VAL A 420 -4.80 1.42 -9.71
N TYR A 421 -4.39 2.63 -9.36
CA TYR A 421 -4.22 3.73 -10.32
C TYR A 421 -2.73 4.05 -10.50
N LEU A 422 -2.28 4.17 -11.75
CA LEU A 422 -0.93 4.59 -12.12
C LEU A 422 -0.99 5.94 -12.82
N TYR A 423 -0.37 6.98 -12.25
CA TYR A 423 -0.36 8.32 -12.81
C TYR A 423 1.04 8.76 -13.27
N ASP A 424 1.05 9.49 -14.36
CA ASP A 424 2.20 10.21 -14.93
C ASP A 424 2.39 11.54 -14.18
N VAL A 425 3.59 11.76 -13.63
CA VAL A 425 3.97 12.99 -12.94
C VAL A 425 4.19 14.15 -13.91
N ASP A 426 4.59 13.89 -15.16
CA ASP A 426 5.04 14.92 -16.10
C ASP A 426 3.96 15.35 -17.10
N ARG A 427 2.98 14.50 -17.44
CA ARG A 427 1.80 14.92 -18.22
C ARG A 427 1.00 16.01 -17.51
N GLU A 428 0.76 17.15 -18.14
CA GLU A 428 -0.12 18.19 -17.56
C GLU A 428 -1.60 17.79 -17.64
N VAL A 429 -2.01 17.22 -18.78
CA VAL A 429 -3.39 16.79 -19.10
C VAL A 429 -3.45 15.27 -19.26
N ARG A 430 -4.57 14.64 -18.87
CA ARG A 430 -4.76 13.17 -18.85
C ARG A 430 -3.61 12.44 -18.13
N THR A 431 -3.48 12.73 -16.84
CA THR A 431 -2.42 12.22 -15.95
C THR A 431 -2.50 10.73 -15.66
N LEU A 432 -3.65 10.09 -15.85
CA LEU A 432 -3.84 8.65 -15.65
C LEU A 432 -3.21 7.87 -16.81
N ILE A 433 -2.25 6.99 -16.51
CA ILE A 433 -1.63 6.07 -17.46
C ILE A 433 -2.47 4.78 -17.55
N ASN A 434 -2.70 4.13 -16.41
CA ASN A 434 -3.34 2.81 -16.35
C ASN A 434 -4.18 2.66 -15.07
N LYS A 435 -5.27 1.89 -15.16
CA LYS A 435 -6.17 1.55 -14.06
C LYS A 435 -6.33 0.02 -13.98
N LEU A 436 -5.58 -0.61 -13.09
CA LEU A 436 -5.67 -2.06 -12.84
C LEU A 436 -6.90 -2.36 -11.97
N GLN A 437 -7.59 -3.45 -12.29
CA GLN A 437 -8.85 -3.85 -11.64
C GLN A 437 -8.86 -5.37 -11.47
N GLY A 438 -9.28 -5.85 -10.31
CA GLY A 438 -9.27 -7.29 -9.99
C GLY A 438 -9.38 -7.61 -8.50
N HIS A 439 -9.06 -6.65 -7.63
CA HIS A 439 -9.46 -6.70 -6.22
C HIS A 439 -10.97 -6.67 -6.06
N CYS A 440 -11.48 -7.28 -4.99
CA CYS A 440 -12.91 -7.31 -4.66
C CYS A 440 -13.31 -6.32 -3.55
N SER A 441 -12.33 -5.57 -3.02
CA SER A 441 -12.54 -4.57 -1.98
C SER A 441 -11.50 -3.45 -2.07
N VAL A 442 -11.51 -2.52 -1.10
CA VAL A 442 -10.62 -1.36 -1.03
C VAL A 442 -9.16 -1.77 -1.09
N VAL A 443 -8.41 -1.21 -2.05
CA VAL A 443 -6.96 -1.47 -2.19
C VAL A 443 -6.21 -0.52 -1.26
N PHE A 444 -5.51 -1.06 -0.26
CA PHE A 444 -4.86 -0.29 0.80
C PHE A 444 -3.44 0.19 0.46
N ASP A 445 -2.68 -0.59 -0.30
CA ASP A 445 -1.31 -0.26 -0.68
C ASP A 445 -0.92 -0.92 -2.01
N ALA A 446 0.10 -0.37 -2.66
CA ALA A 446 0.65 -0.85 -3.92
C ALA A 446 2.17 -0.55 -4.01
N SER A 447 2.96 -1.58 -4.27
CA SER A 447 4.44 -1.53 -4.29
C SER A 447 5.00 -2.28 -5.51
N PHE A 448 5.91 -1.64 -6.24
CA PHE A 448 6.68 -2.24 -7.34
C PHE A 448 7.93 -2.96 -6.82
N ASN A 449 8.36 -4.01 -7.52
CA ASN A 449 9.66 -4.63 -7.31
C ASN A 449 10.79 -3.82 -7.98
N THR A 450 12.04 -4.14 -7.66
CA THR A 450 13.19 -3.25 -7.94
C THR A 450 13.50 -3.05 -9.44
N ASP A 451 13.15 -4.00 -10.31
CA ASP A 451 13.29 -3.90 -11.77
C ASP A 451 11.98 -3.50 -12.49
N GLU A 452 10.96 -3.11 -11.71
CA GLU A 452 9.60 -2.74 -12.15
C GLU A 452 8.85 -3.84 -12.94
N SER A 453 9.37 -5.07 -13.02
CA SER A 453 8.71 -6.18 -13.76
C SER A 453 7.43 -6.67 -13.08
N LEU A 454 7.30 -6.46 -11.77
CA LEU A 454 6.16 -6.85 -10.95
C LEU A 454 5.64 -5.69 -10.11
N LEU A 455 4.33 -5.62 -9.95
CA LEU A 455 3.62 -4.75 -9.01
C LEU A 455 2.82 -5.65 -8.07
N ALA A 456 2.84 -5.38 -6.78
CA ALA A 456 1.99 -6.04 -5.79
C ALA A 456 1.02 -5.03 -5.20
N SER A 457 -0.24 -5.42 -4.99
CA SER A 457 -1.26 -4.60 -4.32
C SER A 457 -2.12 -5.45 -3.40
N CYS A 458 -2.63 -4.85 -2.32
CA CYS A 458 -3.35 -5.57 -1.25
C CYS A 458 -4.71 -4.96 -0.91
N ASP A 459 -5.66 -5.76 -0.44
CA ASP A 459 -7.01 -5.29 -0.08
C ASP A 459 -7.54 -5.68 1.32
N GLN A 460 -8.68 -5.06 1.64
CA GLN A 460 -9.43 -5.22 2.88
C GLN A 460 -9.96 -6.65 3.15
N GLN A 461 -10.05 -7.52 2.14
CA GLN A 461 -10.47 -8.92 2.29
C GLN A 461 -9.29 -9.89 2.47
N GLY A 462 -8.06 -9.37 2.54
CA GLY A 462 -6.85 -10.15 2.76
C GLY A 462 -6.18 -10.66 1.48
N LEU A 463 -6.65 -10.20 0.31
CA LEU A 463 -6.11 -10.61 -0.99
C LEU A 463 -4.89 -9.76 -1.35
N VAL A 464 -3.80 -10.41 -1.80
CA VAL A 464 -2.64 -9.73 -2.40
C VAL A 464 -2.44 -10.22 -3.82
N ILE A 465 -2.57 -9.32 -4.79
CA ILE A 465 -2.40 -9.61 -6.22
C ILE A 465 -1.01 -9.14 -6.63
N VAL A 466 -0.24 -10.04 -7.26
CA VAL A 466 1.00 -9.69 -7.96
C VAL A 466 0.71 -9.62 -9.46
N TRP A 467 0.75 -8.41 -10.01
CA TRP A 467 0.60 -8.11 -11.43
C TRP A 467 1.94 -8.27 -12.15
N GLN A 468 1.91 -8.79 -13.36
CA GLN A 468 3.08 -8.91 -14.24
C GLN A 468 3.03 -7.80 -15.30
N ARG A 469 4.10 -7.02 -15.41
CA ARG A 469 4.24 -6.02 -16.47
C ARG A 469 4.40 -6.71 -17.83
N ASP A 470 4.03 -6.05 -18.93
CA ASP A 470 4.46 -6.50 -20.25
C ASP A 470 5.96 -6.28 -20.42
N SER A 471 6.68 -7.32 -20.84
CA SER A 471 8.11 -7.29 -21.15
C SER A 471 8.40 -7.23 -22.66
N ARG A 472 7.35 -7.03 -23.47
CA ARG A 472 7.39 -7.03 -24.94
C ARG A 472 7.99 -5.74 -25.45
#